data_AF-A0A139CXJ4-F1
#
_entry.id   AF-A0A139CXJ4-F1
#
_cell.length_a   1.000
_cell.length_b   1.000
_cell.length_c   1.000
_cell.angle_alpha   90.00
_cell.angle_beta   90.00
_cell.angle_gamma   90.00
#
_symmetry.space_group_name_H-M   'P 1'
#
loop_
_entity.id
_entity.type
_entity.pdbx_description
1 polymer ?
#
loop_
_entity_poly.entity_id
_entity_poly.type
_entity_poly.pdbx_seq_one_letter_code
_entity_poly.pdbx_strand_id
1 'polypeptide(L)'
;MGVYEEVAESSHVQRDIAQWEPLTNYNVDVQGETQWVKEYGRYHPGGGELEEYGVDIDCMSCHEQYGLYDAEKRAMAFESGNFSAANDAAMEDAIPVVQQDPLHVATYTLDVVTPLPMLVAFHDAVNAAPTKTSCIDSCHEMNVPTTAVMWASEDYEEYDVHAEVNCVECHTAKEHIIAGSEIPESETEDNQISSGQEESVHGESVTMKSCEDADCHEGISHGPIADAHLEFLECQSCHIPALPGGELPGTTPLKSFNWSSGERVDSYRMEDFAPQLAWSDDVQESEVKVPDSKNDSDVKLAPFNVVTGSWWDAGQDPEVINNPNTSASKGDPIPTPEVKAADSNGDGTVTSEEMQAYDGDSDGTPDYPNAVLRQVDLHYKLGHNIAGSETGMAEPLMCDDCHGVSASETLQQVHFEERPDCLTCHEVQPVIDWAALGYDSDPAETNPPTNFSAKTIDITIPGTKPPEVEREPAF
;
A
#
# COMPACT_ATOMS: atom_id res chain seq x y z
N MET A 1 -29.47 -8.29 -4.50
CA MET A 1 -28.49 -8.91 -5.40
C MET A 1 -28.12 -10.27 -4.80
N GLY A 2 -27.38 -11.15 -5.46
CA GLY A 2 -26.73 -12.27 -4.80
C GLY A 2 -25.29 -11.91 -4.44
N VAL A 3 -24.71 -12.61 -3.45
CA VAL A 3 -23.33 -12.40 -2.99
C VAL A 3 -22.30 -12.40 -4.12
N TYR A 4 -22.48 -13.27 -5.12
CA TYR A 4 -21.56 -13.33 -6.26
C TYR A 4 -21.54 -12.03 -7.05
N GLU A 5 -22.71 -11.43 -7.31
CA GLU A 5 -22.78 -10.19 -8.06
C GLU A 5 -22.24 -9.00 -7.25
N GLU A 6 -22.38 -9.01 -5.92
CA GLU A 6 -21.75 -8.02 -5.02
C GLU A 6 -20.22 -8.07 -5.11
N VAL A 7 -19.64 -9.27 -4.99
CA VAL A 7 -18.18 -9.45 -5.11
C VAL A 7 -17.70 -9.07 -6.52
N ALA A 8 -18.44 -9.43 -7.55
CA ALA A 8 -18.09 -9.13 -8.93
C ALA A 8 -18.01 -7.62 -9.21
N GLU A 9 -18.80 -6.80 -8.52
CA GLU A 9 -18.79 -5.33 -8.65
C GLU A 9 -17.77 -4.64 -7.74
N SER A 10 -17.06 -5.39 -6.89
CA SER A 10 -16.08 -4.83 -5.96
C SER A 10 -14.81 -4.30 -6.63
N SER A 11 -14.18 -3.31 -6.00
CA SER A 11 -12.86 -2.77 -6.38
C SER A 11 -11.75 -3.83 -6.43
N HIS A 12 -11.88 -4.92 -5.65
CA HIS A 12 -10.93 -6.03 -5.67
C HIS A 12 -11.03 -6.89 -6.95
N VAL A 13 -12.19 -6.90 -7.62
CA VAL A 13 -12.43 -7.64 -8.87
C VAL A 13 -12.36 -6.73 -10.10
N GLN A 14 -12.87 -5.50 -9.99
CA GLN A 14 -12.94 -4.53 -11.09
C GLN A 14 -11.64 -3.72 -11.22
N ARG A 15 -10.50 -4.40 -11.38
CA ARG A 15 -9.20 -3.74 -11.60
C ARG A 15 -8.91 -3.55 -13.08
N ASP A 16 -8.40 -2.38 -13.44
CA ASP A 16 -7.90 -2.13 -14.80
C ASP A 16 -6.52 -2.79 -14.98
N ILE A 17 -6.49 -3.96 -15.63
CA ILE A 17 -5.24 -4.68 -15.89
C ILE A 17 -4.31 -3.95 -16.85
N ALA A 18 -4.83 -3.01 -17.65
CA ALA A 18 -4.05 -2.18 -18.57
C ALA A 18 -3.42 -0.97 -17.87
N GLN A 19 -3.80 -0.69 -16.62
CA GLN A 19 -3.24 0.38 -15.84
C GLN A 19 -1.74 0.15 -15.63
N TRP A 20 -0.94 1.11 -16.08
CA TRP A 20 0.50 1.07 -15.89
C TRP A 20 0.88 1.51 -14.46
N GLU A 21 1.81 0.78 -13.87
CA GLU A 21 2.40 1.11 -12.57
C GLU A 21 3.94 1.15 -12.63
N PRO A 22 4.61 2.08 -11.91
CA PRO A 22 6.07 2.16 -11.90
C PRO A 22 6.77 0.87 -11.44
N LEU A 23 6.21 0.16 -10.46
CA LEU A 23 6.82 -1.03 -9.87
C LEU A 23 6.96 -2.18 -10.87
N THR A 24 5.94 -2.39 -11.69
CA THR A 24 5.91 -3.46 -12.69
C THR A 24 6.45 -2.99 -14.02
N ASN A 25 6.31 -1.69 -14.31
CA ASN A 25 6.56 -1.06 -15.60
C ASN A 25 5.97 -1.87 -16.77
N TYR A 26 4.83 -2.51 -16.52
CA TYR A 26 4.20 -3.43 -17.44
C TYR A 26 3.29 -2.68 -18.39
N ASN A 27 3.45 -2.91 -19.68
CA ASN A 27 2.58 -2.32 -20.69
C ASN A 27 1.81 -3.45 -21.42
N VAL A 28 0.51 -3.51 -21.17
CA VAL A 28 -0.37 -4.56 -21.74
C VAL A 28 -0.46 -4.48 -23.26
N ASP A 29 -0.46 -3.28 -23.85
CA ASP A 29 -0.52 -3.13 -25.31
C ASP A 29 0.70 -3.71 -26.03
N VAL A 30 1.87 -3.67 -25.38
CA VAL A 30 3.13 -4.18 -25.95
C VAL A 30 3.42 -5.62 -25.54
N GLN A 31 3.18 -5.98 -24.28
CA GLN A 31 3.56 -7.29 -23.73
C GLN A 31 2.41 -8.32 -23.76
N GLY A 32 1.16 -7.85 -23.84
CA GLY A 32 -0.06 -8.65 -23.98
C GLY A 32 -0.68 -9.09 -22.65
N GLU A 33 -2.02 -9.04 -22.59
CA GLU A 33 -2.83 -9.39 -21.42
C GLU A 33 -2.53 -10.80 -20.88
N THR A 34 -2.39 -11.80 -21.75
CA THR A 34 -2.09 -13.17 -21.31
C THR A 34 -0.79 -13.27 -20.52
N GLN A 35 0.22 -12.45 -20.84
CA GLN A 35 1.47 -12.44 -20.10
C GLN A 35 1.30 -11.69 -18.76
N TRP A 36 0.49 -10.64 -18.71
CA TRP A 36 0.09 -9.98 -17.46
C TRP A 36 -0.57 -10.98 -16.50
N VAL A 37 -1.52 -11.78 -16.99
CA VAL A 37 -2.24 -12.78 -16.18
C VAL A 37 -1.30 -13.83 -15.59
N LYS A 38 -0.25 -14.24 -16.32
CA LYS A 38 0.75 -15.17 -15.80
C LYS A 38 1.59 -14.59 -14.67
N GLU A 39 1.90 -13.30 -14.72
CA GLU A 39 2.80 -12.63 -13.77
C GLU A 39 2.05 -12.09 -12.56
N TYR A 40 0.86 -11.51 -12.76
CA TYR A 40 0.12 -10.75 -11.75
C TYR A 40 -1.24 -11.35 -11.40
N GLY A 41 -1.79 -12.27 -12.23
CA GLY A 41 -3.09 -12.90 -11.98
C GLY A 41 -3.17 -13.66 -10.65
N ARG A 42 -2.02 -14.12 -10.11
CA ARG A 42 -1.94 -14.74 -8.79
C ARG A 42 -2.45 -13.86 -7.64
N TYR A 43 -2.39 -12.52 -7.80
CA TYR A 43 -2.80 -11.55 -6.78
C TYR A 43 -4.23 -11.02 -7.00
N HIS A 44 -4.93 -11.51 -8.02
CA HIS A 44 -6.32 -11.16 -8.29
C HIS A 44 -7.25 -12.25 -7.74
N PRO A 45 -8.40 -11.91 -7.12
CA PRO A 45 -9.35 -12.88 -6.58
C PRO A 45 -10.14 -13.68 -7.66
N GLY A 46 -9.80 -13.58 -8.95
CA GLY A 46 -10.62 -14.11 -10.05
C GLY A 46 -11.85 -13.25 -10.38
N GLY A 47 -12.63 -13.65 -11.40
CA GLY A 47 -13.72 -12.82 -11.95
C GLY A 47 -13.21 -11.63 -12.79
N GLY A 48 -14.11 -10.73 -13.18
CA GLY A 48 -13.76 -9.52 -13.94
C GLY A 48 -12.99 -9.83 -15.22
N GLU A 49 -11.86 -9.14 -15.41
CA GLU A 49 -10.93 -9.37 -16.54
C GLU A 49 -10.37 -10.79 -16.62
N LEU A 50 -10.40 -11.57 -15.52
CA LEU A 50 -9.93 -12.95 -15.52
C LEU A 50 -11.00 -13.98 -15.96
N GLU A 51 -12.27 -13.57 -16.13
CA GLU A 51 -13.33 -14.48 -16.60
C GLU A 51 -13.05 -15.02 -18.00
N GLU A 52 -12.45 -14.23 -18.89
CA GLU A 52 -12.13 -14.66 -20.25
C GLU A 52 -11.06 -15.77 -20.30
N TYR A 53 -10.22 -15.86 -19.26
CA TYR A 53 -9.25 -16.92 -19.05
C TYR A 53 -9.85 -18.15 -18.35
N GLY A 54 -11.14 -18.10 -18.02
CA GLY A 54 -11.87 -19.16 -17.33
C GLY A 54 -11.59 -19.21 -15.83
N VAL A 55 -11.11 -18.11 -15.23
CA VAL A 55 -10.89 -18.00 -13.78
C VAL A 55 -12.11 -17.32 -13.16
N ASP A 56 -12.93 -18.11 -12.49
CA ASP A 56 -14.08 -17.61 -11.72
C ASP A 56 -13.62 -16.90 -10.44
N ILE A 57 -14.51 -16.15 -9.79
CA ILE A 57 -14.28 -15.55 -8.47
C ILE A 57 -13.93 -16.66 -7.48
N ASP A 58 -12.78 -16.53 -6.82
CA ASP A 58 -12.28 -17.45 -5.82
C ASP A 58 -12.76 -17.04 -4.42
N CYS A 59 -13.99 -17.44 -4.08
CA CYS A 59 -14.54 -17.18 -2.75
C CYS A 59 -13.67 -17.77 -1.62
N MET A 60 -12.93 -18.85 -1.89
CA MET A 60 -12.17 -19.55 -0.85
C MET A 60 -10.86 -18.84 -0.52
N SER A 61 -10.31 -18.02 -1.42
CA SER A 61 -9.15 -17.17 -1.13
C SER A 61 -9.35 -16.28 0.11
N CYS A 62 -10.59 -15.84 0.37
CA CYS A 62 -10.94 -15.04 1.54
C CYS A 62 -11.65 -15.85 2.64
N HIS A 63 -12.45 -16.86 2.29
CA HIS A 63 -13.37 -17.51 3.24
C HIS A 63 -12.93 -18.90 3.74
N GLU A 64 -11.83 -19.47 3.25
CA GLU A 64 -11.34 -20.77 3.73
C GLU A 64 -10.88 -20.68 5.20
N GLN A 65 -11.32 -21.63 6.04
CA GLN A 65 -11.13 -21.58 7.49
C GLN A 65 -10.24 -22.70 8.05
N TYR A 66 -9.85 -23.69 7.24
CA TYR A 66 -9.04 -24.83 7.70
C TYR A 66 -7.53 -24.54 7.59
N GLY A 67 -7.13 -23.41 7.01
CA GLY A 67 -5.74 -23.04 6.80
C GLY A 67 -5.06 -23.94 5.76
N LEU A 68 -5.85 -24.41 4.79
CA LEU A 68 -5.44 -25.38 3.76
C LEU A 68 -5.55 -24.81 2.34
N TYR A 69 -5.95 -23.56 2.19
CA TYR A 69 -5.88 -22.86 0.91
C TYR A 69 -4.41 -22.69 0.49
N ASP A 70 -4.04 -23.23 -0.66
CA ASP A 70 -2.67 -23.21 -1.18
C ASP A 70 -2.51 -22.14 -2.27
N ALA A 71 -2.23 -20.89 -1.84
CA ALA A 71 -2.02 -19.75 -2.73
C ALA A 71 -0.85 -19.98 -3.72
N GLU A 72 0.15 -20.77 -3.32
CA GLU A 72 1.33 -21.06 -4.15
C GLU A 72 0.99 -22.03 -5.28
N LYS A 73 0.18 -23.08 -5.03
CA LYS A 73 -0.35 -23.94 -6.11
C LYS A 73 -1.20 -23.15 -7.11
N ARG A 74 -2.00 -22.19 -6.63
CA ARG A 74 -2.74 -21.28 -7.51
C ARG A 74 -1.79 -20.41 -8.34
N ALA A 75 -0.77 -19.82 -7.73
CA ALA A 75 0.25 -19.05 -8.44
C ALA A 75 0.97 -19.88 -9.52
N MET A 76 1.37 -21.13 -9.22
CA MET A 76 1.97 -22.04 -10.21
C MET A 76 1.03 -22.35 -11.39
N ALA A 77 -0.28 -22.41 -11.16
CA ALA A 77 -1.26 -22.58 -12.24
C ALA A 77 -1.30 -21.35 -13.16
N PHE A 78 -1.23 -20.13 -12.61
CA PHE A 78 -1.08 -18.90 -13.40
C PHE A 78 0.21 -18.89 -14.20
N GLU A 79 1.36 -19.13 -13.57
CA GLU A 79 2.67 -19.10 -14.22
C GLU A 79 2.78 -20.10 -15.40
N SER A 80 2.16 -21.28 -15.23
CA SER A 80 2.12 -22.33 -16.27
C SER A 80 1.06 -22.10 -17.36
N GLY A 81 0.22 -21.08 -17.23
CA GLY A 81 -0.88 -20.77 -18.15
C GLY A 81 -2.08 -21.71 -18.02
N ASN A 82 -2.21 -22.45 -16.92
CA ASN A 82 -3.34 -23.33 -16.63
C ASN A 82 -4.42 -22.60 -15.81
N PHE A 83 -4.84 -21.44 -16.31
CA PHE A 83 -5.67 -20.48 -15.58
C PHE A 83 -6.98 -21.08 -15.06
N SER A 84 -7.73 -21.80 -15.90
CA SER A 84 -9.03 -22.36 -15.52
C SER A 84 -8.99 -23.42 -14.41
N ALA A 85 -7.79 -23.90 -14.05
CA ALA A 85 -7.59 -24.84 -12.94
C ALA A 85 -6.96 -24.17 -11.71
N ALA A 86 -6.75 -22.85 -11.72
CA ALA A 86 -6.00 -22.15 -10.68
C ALA A 86 -6.70 -22.21 -9.32
N ASN A 87 -8.00 -21.93 -9.27
CA ASN A 87 -8.79 -22.00 -8.02
C ASN A 87 -8.88 -23.45 -7.51
N ASP A 88 -9.08 -24.42 -8.41
CA ASP A 88 -9.10 -25.85 -8.06
C ASP A 88 -7.75 -26.31 -7.48
N ALA A 89 -6.63 -25.78 -7.99
CA ALA A 89 -5.30 -26.10 -7.52
C ALA A 89 -5.06 -25.62 -6.07
N ALA A 90 -5.54 -24.42 -5.72
CA ALA A 90 -5.47 -23.93 -4.33
C ALA A 90 -6.28 -24.79 -3.36
N MET A 91 -7.42 -25.33 -3.79
CA MET A 91 -8.33 -26.08 -2.93
C MET A 91 -8.06 -27.58 -2.87
N GLU A 92 -7.06 -28.09 -3.61
CA GLU A 92 -6.77 -29.52 -3.75
C GLU A 92 -6.62 -30.24 -2.39
N ASP A 93 -5.93 -29.61 -1.44
CA ASP A 93 -5.65 -30.19 -0.12
C ASP A 93 -6.76 -29.91 0.90
N ALA A 94 -7.48 -28.79 0.74
CA ALA A 94 -8.61 -28.43 1.59
C ALA A 94 -9.82 -29.35 1.35
N ILE A 95 -10.18 -29.62 0.07
CA ILE A 95 -11.39 -30.35 -0.31
C ILE A 95 -11.54 -31.71 0.42
N PRO A 96 -10.51 -32.60 0.47
CA PRO A 96 -10.63 -33.89 1.16
C PRO A 96 -10.88 -33.78 2.66
N VAL A 97 -10.37 -32.71 3.30
CA VAL A 97 -10.55 -32.44 4.73
C VAL A 97 -11.95 -31.91 4.99
N VAL A 98 -12.36 -30.90 4.21
CA VAL A 98 -13.69 -30.29 4.23
C VAL A 98 -14.79 -31.34 4.04
N GLN A 99 -14.63 -32.26 3.10
CA GLN A 99 -15.60 -33.34 2.84
C GLN A 99 -15.71 -34.39 3.96
N GLN A 100 -14.71 -34.48 4.84
CA GLN A 100 -14.70 -35.39 5.98
C GLN A 100 -15.12 -34.70 7.28
N ASP A 101 -15.17 -33.37 7.31
CA ASP A 101 -15.57 -32.61 8.47
C ASP A 101 -17.08 -32.82 8.75
N PRO A 102 -17.44 -33.39 9.92
CA PRO A 102 -18.83 -33.58 10.30
C PRO A 102 -19.64 -32.29 10.31
N LEU A 103 -19.04 -31.13 10.59
CA LEU A 103 -19.71 -29.83 10.59
C LEU A 103 -20.02 -29.37 9.17
N HIS A 104 -19.04 -29.40 8.27
CA HIS A 104 -19.27 -29.13 6.85
C HIS A 104 -20.35 -30.06 6.24
N VAL A 105 -20.23 -31.37 6.47
CA VAL A 105 -21.22 -32.35 5.98
C VAL A 105 -22.60 -32.09 6.59
N ALA A 106 -22.69 -31.76 7.87
CA ALA A 106 -23.94 -31.38 8.52
C ALA A 106 -24.55 -30.13 7.88
N THR A 107 -23.75 -29.10 7.63
CA THR A 107 -24.16 -27.83 7.00
C THR A 107 -24.82 -28.07 5.64
N TYR A 108 -24.11 -28.73 4.74
CA TYR A 108 -24.56 -28.91 3.34
C TYR A 108 -25.49 -30.10 3.12
N THR A 109 -25.70 -30.98 4.12
CA THR A 109 -26.63 -32.12 4.03
C THR A 109 -27.92 -31.91 4.84
N LEU A 110 -27.88 -31.12 5.92
CA LEU A 110 -29.02 -30.90 6.84
C LEU A 110 -29.76 -29.58 6.60
N ASP A 111 -29.43 -28.87 5.52
CA ASP A 111 -29.97 -27.56 5.15
C ASP A 111 -31.52 -27.52 5.10
N VAL A 112 -32.15 -28.67 4.81
CA VAL A 112 -33.62 -28.81 4.69
C VAL A 112 -34.35 -28.91 6.05
N VAL A 113 -33.65 -29.18 7.16
CA VAL A 113 -34.27 -29.49 8.46
C VAL A 113 -33.67 -28.76 9.67
N THR A 114 -32.60 -28.01 9.48
CA THR A 114 -31.87 -27.34 10.56
C THR A 114 -32.41 -25.92 10.79
N PRO A 115 -32.75 -25.51 12.02
CA PRO A 115 -33.13 -24.13 12.32
C PRO A 115 -32.05 -23.13 11.91
N LEU A 116 -32.45 -22.00 11.31
CA LEU A 116 -31.57 -20.95 10.78
C LEU A 116 -30.41 -20.55 11.71
N PRO A 117 -30.59 -20.36 13.04
CA PRO A 117 -29.47 -19.98 13.91
C PRO A 117 -28.40 -21.07 14.08
N MET A 118 -28.77 -22.35 13.94
CA MET A 118 -27.78 -23.45 13.94
C MET A 118 -27.10 -23.55 12.59
N LEU A 119 -27.82 -23.32 11.48
CA LEU A 119 -27.21 -23.27 10.14
C LEU A 119 -26.15 -22.18 10.06
N VAL A 120 -26.45 -20.97 10.53
CA VAL A 120 -25.49 -19.86 10.57
C VAL A 120 -24.25 -20.24 11.38
N ALA A 121 -24.41 -20.77 12.60
CA ALA A 121 -23.27 -21.19 13.41
C ALA A 121 -22.43 -22.32 12.80
N PHE A 122 -23.01 -23.15 11.91
CA PHE A 122 -22.26 -24.17 11.17
C PHE A 122 -21.65 -23.63 9.88
N HIS A 123 -22.32 -22.71 9.19
CA HIS A 123 -21.79 -21.98 8.04
C HIS A 123 -20.58 -21.14 8.46
N ASP A 124 -20.66 -20.37 9.56
CA ASP A 124 -19.54 -19.57 10.08
C ASP A 124 -18.35 -20.44 10.51
N ALA A 125 -18.56 -21.69 10.90
CA ALA A 125 -17.47 -22.62 11.23
C ALA A 125 -16.77 -23.21 9.99
N VAL A 126 -17.34 -22.99 8.80
CA VAL A 126 -16.96 -23.65 7.54
C VAL A 126 -16.50 -22.62 6.50
N ASN A 127 -17.26 -21.55 6.33
CA ASN A 127 -16.97 -20.36 5.53
C ASN A 127 -17.28 -19.14 6.42
N ALA A 128 -16.29 -18.68 7.18
CA ALA A 128 -16.45 -17.54 8.08
C ALA A 128 -16.09 -16.22 7.40
N ALA A 129 -16.20 -15.13 8.15
CA ALA A 129 -15.53 -13.88 7.81
C ALA A 129 -14.03 -14.11 7.54
N PRO A 130 -13.41 -13.32 6.65
CA PRO A 130 -11.99 -13.44 6.35
C PRO A 130 -11.11 -13.39 7.60
N THR A 131 -10.06 -14.20 7.60
CA THR A 131 -9.02 -14.12 8.63
C THR A 131 -7.91 -13.19 8.14
N LYS A 132 -7.10 -12.68 9.07
CA LYS A 132 -5.89 -11.94 8.74
C LYS A 132 -5.00 -12.72 7.74
N THR A 133 -4.82 -14.02 7.97
CA THR A 133 -4.04 -14.91 7.08
C THR A 133 -4.63 -14.98 5.67
N SER A 134 -5.95 -15.03 5.53
CA SER A 134 -6.63 -15.07 4.23
C SER A 134 -6.33 -13.83 3.37
N CYS A 135 -6.23 -12.64 3.98
CA CYS A 135 -5.86 -11.41 3.29
C CYS A 135 -4.37 -11.40 2.89
N ILE A 136 -3.50 -11.91 3.76
CA ILE A 136 -2.04 -11.80 3.61
C ILE A 136 -1.50 -12.81 2.60
N ASP A 137 -1.73 -14.09 2.85
CA ASP A 137 -1.08 -15.20 2.13
C ASP A 137 -1.51 -15.25 0.65
N SER A 138 -2.71 -14.76 0.37
CA SER A 138 -3.24 -14.70 -1.00
C SER A 138 -2.68 -13.51 -1.79
N CYS A 139 -2.67 -12.32 -1.20
CA CYS A 139 -2.40 -11.09 -1.94
C CYS A 139 -1.51 -10.08 -1.18
N HIS A 140 -1.78 -9.79 0.09
CA HIS A 140 -1.17 -8.63 0.77
C HIS A 140 0.27 -8.85 1.28
N GLU A 141 0.83 -10.05 1.19
CA GLU A 141 2.28 -10.27 1.41
C GLU A 141 3.14 -9.48 0.41
N MET A 142 2.62 -9.20 -0.80
CA MET A 142 3.32 -8.43 -1.83
C MET A 142 3.49 -6.94 -1.50
N ASN A 143 2.90 -6.45 -0.41
CA ASN A 143 3.04 -5.07 0.05
C ASN A 143 4.33 -4.84 0.84
N VAL A 144 4.94 -5.90 1.40
CA VAL A 144 6.19 -5.82 2.17
C VAL A 144 7.34 -5.08 1.45
N PRO A 145 7.61 -5.27 0.14
CA PRO A 145 8.63 -4.49 -0.57
C PRO A 145 8.41 -2.97 -0.49
N THR A 146 7.16 -2.50 -0.50
CA THR A 146 6.85 -1.07 -0.61
C THR A 146 6.51 -0.43 0.72
N THR A 147 6.05 -1.18 1.72
CA THR A 147 5.61 -0.62 3.01
C THR A 147 6.40 -1.14 4.22
N ALA A 148 7.19 -2.20 4.06
CA ALA A 148 7.91 -2.85 5.17
C ALA A 148 6.99 -3.29 6.34
N VAL A 149 5.72 -3.57 6.05
CA VAL A 149 4.73 -4.04 7.03
C VAL A 149 5.05 -5.44 7.53
N MET A 150 4.79 -5.68 8.81
CA MET A 150 5.16 -6.93 9.49
C MET A 150 3.99 -7.89 9.68
N TRP A 151 2.82 -7.64 9.08
CA TRP A 151 1.62 -8.45 9.31
C TRP A 151 1.79 -9.92 8.94
N ALA A 152 2.69 -10.23 8.01
CA ALA A 152 3.01 -11.59 7.55
C ALA A 152 3.98 -12.32 8.50
N SER A 153 4.48 -11.64 9.52
CA SER A 153 5.39 -12.22 10.50
C SER A 153 4.68 -12.95 11.62
N GLU A 154 5.30 -14.05 12.07
CA GLU A 154 4.85 -14.81 13.23
C GLU A 154 4.91 -13.99 14.52
N ASP A 155 5.76 -12.96 14.58
CA ASP A 155 5.95 -12.04 15.71
C ASP A 155 5.33 -10.65 15.46
N TYR A 156 4.32 -10.54 14.59
CA TYR A 156 3.70 -9.25 14.25
C TYR A 156 3.24 -8.43 15.48
N GLU A 157 2.82 -9.09 16.55
CA GLU A 157 2.47 -8.47 17.84
C GLU A 157 3.59 -7.66 18.51
N GLU A 158 4.85 -7.86 18.12
CA GLU A 158 5.98 -7.06 18.57
C GLU A 158 6.08 -5.72 17.81
N TYR A 159 5.46 -5.62 16.63
CA TYR A 159 5.58 -4.47 15.72
C TYR A 159 4.34 -3.59 15.65
N ASP A 160 3.15 -4.13 15.91
CA ASP A 160 1.89 -3.38 15.82
C ASP A 160 0.97 -3.64 17.02
N VAL A 161 0.53 -2.57 17.69
CA VAL A 161 -0.42 -2.65 18.83
C VAL A 161 -1.78 -3.23 18.43
N HIS A 162 -2.12 -3.22 17.15
CA HIS A 162 -3.34 -3.77 16.56
C HIS A 162 -3.14 -5.17 15.97
N ALA A 163 -2.03 -5.86 16.25
CA ALA A 163 -1.75 -7.17 15.67
C ALA A 163 -2.83 -8.24 15.87
N GLU A 164 -3.60 -8.14 16.97
CA GLU A 164 -4.73 -9.03 17.28
C GLU A 164 -6.07 -8.58 16.65
N VAL A 165 -6.14 -7.38 16.05
CA VAL A 165 -7.33 -6.85 15.38
C VAL A 165 -7.40 -7.41 13.97
N ASN A 166 -8.55 -7.94 13.55
CA ASN A 166 -8.70 -8.43 12.18
C ASN A 166 -8.76 -7.25 11.19
N CYS A 167 -8.19 -7.43 9.99
CA CYS A 167 -8.14 -6.43 8.93
C CYS A 167 -9.52 -5.78 8.69
N VAL A 168 -10.59 -6.58 8.62
CA VAL A 168 -11.96 -6.10 8.32
C VAL A 168 -12.60 -5.29 9.44
N GLU A 169 -11.99 -5.26 10.63
CA GLU A 169 -12.47 -4.41 11.74
C GLU A 169 -12.09 -2.94 11.53
N CYS A 170 -10.98 -2.68 10.82
CA CYS A 170 -10.57 -1.34 10.37
C CYS A 170 -10.98 -1.09 8.92
N HIS A 171 -10.66 -2.02 8.02
CA HIS A 171 -11.09 -2.04 6.62
C HIS A 171 -12.54 -2.53 6.53
N THR A 172 -13.49 -1.68 6.94
CA THR A 172 -14.88 -2.11 7.03
C THR A 172 -15.38 -2.65 5.69
N ALA A 173 -16.16 -3.72 5.76
CA ALA A 173 -16.70 -4.38 4.60
C ALA A 173 -18.22 -4.30 4.60
N LYS A 174 -18.80 -4.03 3.42
CA LYS A 174 -20.25 -4.00 3.23
C LYS A 174 -20.59 -4.39 1.80
N GLU A 175 -21.49 -5.35 1.63
CA GLU A 175 -21.82 -5.91 0.30
C GLU A 175 -20.54 -6.32 -0.45
N HIS A 176 -19.60 -6.94 0.27
CA HIS A 176 -18.27 -7.36 -0.22
C HIS A 176 -17.37 -6.26 -0.81
N ILE A 177 -17.75 -4.99 -0.64
CA ILE A 177 -16.88 -3.84 -0.83
C ILE A 177 -16.07 -3.64 0.44
N ILE A 178 -14.74 -3.64 0.34
CA ILE A 178 -13.82 -3.50 1.47
C ILE A 178 -13.15 -2.14 1.35
N ALA A 179 -13.35 -1.26 2.34
CA ALA A 179 -12.79 0.08 2.27
C ALA A 179 -11.24 0.07 2.29
N GLY A 180 -10.65 0.68 1.27
CA GLY A 180 -9.21 0.88 1.13
C GLY A 180 -8.70 2.20 1.75
N SER A 181 -7.38 2.37 1.74
CA SER A 181 -6.70 3.63 2.08
C SER A 181 -6.41 4.51 0.85
N GLU A 182 -6.63 4.00 -0.36
CA GLU A 182 -6.44 4.73 -1.62
C GLU A 182 -7.82 5.09 -2.19
N ILE A 183 -7.89 6.18 -2.96
CA ILE A 183 -9.12 6.63 -3.61
C ILE A 183 -9.21 5.95 -4.99
N PRO A 184 -10.26 5.14 -5.27
CA PRO A 184 -10.45 4.53 -6.59
C PRO A 184 -10.70 5.56 -7.69
N GLU A 185 -10.30 5.24 -8.93
CA GLU A 185 -10.45 6.12 -10.12
C GLU A 185 -11.90 6.50 -10.48
N SER A 186 -12.88 5.69 -10.10
CA SER A 186 -14.24 5.71 -10.66
C SER A 186 -15.17 6.83 -10.16
N GLU A 187 -14.74 7.70 -9.25
CA GLU A 187 -15.64 8.61 -8.52
C GLU A 187 -15.39 10.13 -8.73
N THR A 188 -14.90 10.54 -9.91
CA THR A 188 -14.43 11.92 -10.14
C THR A 188 -15.42 12.91 -10.78
N GLU A 189 -16.69 12.58 -11.07
CA GLU A 189 -17.57 13.55 -11.76
C GLU A 189 -18.52 14.41 -10.90
N ASP A 190 -18.71 14.18 -9.59
CA ASP A 190 -19.53 15.10 -8.78
C ASP A 190 -19.22 15.06 -7.25
N ASN A 191 -18.34 15.96 -6.80
CA ASN A 191 -18.28 16.59 -5.46
C ASN A 191 -18.55 15.78 -4.18
N GLN A 192 -17.54 15.77 -3.29
CA GLN A 192 -17.57 15.50 -1.82
C GLN A 192 -17.47 14.04 -1.37
N ILE A 193 -16.44 13.34 -1.79
CA ILE A 193 -16.10 12.04 -1.19
C ILE A 193 -14.75 12.20 -0.49
N SER A 194 -14.75 11.99 0.83
CA SER A 194 -13.55 11.96 1.65
C SER A 194 -12.80 10.66 1.37
N SER A 195 -11.47 10.73 1.32
CA SER A 195 -10.53 9.63 1.54
C SER A 195 -11.12 8.27 1.96
N GLY A 196 -10.99 7.24 1.11
CA GLY A 196 -11.32 5.85 1.48
C GLY A 196 -12.81 5.53 1.61
N GLN A 197 -13.68 6.31 0.95
CA GLN A 197 -15.10 6.01 0.82
C GLN A 197 -15.36 5.32 -0.53
N GLU A 198 -15.91 4.11 -0.50
CA GLU A 198 -16.44 3.40 -1.66
C GLU A 198 -17.96 3.33 -1.57
N GLU A 199 -18.68 3.44 -2.68
CA GLU A 199 -20.13 3.18 -2.68
C GLU A 199 -20.43 1.68 -2.85
N SER A 200 -21.25 1.15 -1.94
CA SER A 200 -21.81 -0.19 -2.10
C SER A 200 -22.77 -0.25 -3.29
N VAL A 201 -23.10 -1.47 -3.73
CA VAL A 201 -24.07 -1.75 -4.81
C VAL A 201 -25.42 -1.06 -4.56
N HIS A 202 -25.79 -0.86 -3.30
CA HIS A 202 -27.02 -0.17 -2.90
C HIS A 202 -26.85 1.33 -2.58
N GLY A 203 -25.70 1.91 -2.93
CA GLY A 203 -25.40 3.34 -2.80
C GLY A 203 -25.13 3.74 -1.35
N GLU A 204 -24.62 2.82 -0.52
CA GLU A 204 -24.25 3.10 0.85
C GLU A 204 -22.72 3.26 0.94
N SER A 205 -22.25 4.36 1.53
CA SER A 205 -20.82 4.62 1.71
C SER A 205 -20.18 3.58 2.65
N VAL A 206 -19.08 2.99 2.22
CA VAL A 206 -18.21 2.10 2.99
C VAL A 206 -16.89 2.82 3.23
N THR A 207 -16.49 3.01 4.48
CA THR A 207 -15.28 3.76 4.83
C THR A 207 -14.40 2.97 5.78
N MET A 208 -13.08 3.15 5.67
CA MET A 208 -12.17 2.66 6.70
C MET A 208 -12.50 3.35 8.02
N LYS A 209 -12.41 2.63 9.15
CA LYS A 209 -12.55 3.25 10.46
C LYS A 209 -11.44 4.26 10.69
N SER A 210 -11.81 5.40 11.27
CA SER A 210 -10.84 6.36 11.78
C SER A 210 -10.34 5.91 13.14
N CYS A 211 -9.10 6.27 13.49
CA CYS A 211 -8.57 6.07 14.83
C CYS A 211 -9.47 6.71 15.91
N GLU A 212 -10.16 7.81 15.59
CA GLU A 212 -11.00 8.56 16.54
C GLU A 212 -12.43 8.02 16.69
N ASP A 213 -12.78 6.93 16.00
CA ASP A 213 -14.12 6.34 16.07
C ASP A 213 -14.47 5.85 17.49
N ALA A 214 -15.78 5.77 17.78
CA ALA A 214 -16.34 5.45 19.09
C ALA A 214 -15.83 4.13 19.70
N ASP A 215 -15.55 3.15 18.85
CA ASP A 215 -15.01 1.83 19.19
C ASP A 215 -13.51 1.71 18.87
N CYS A 216 -12.79 2.83 18.75
CA CYS A 216 -11.34 2.91 18.64
C CYS A 216 -10.76 3.83 19.75
N HIS A 217 -10.43 5.08 19.43
CA HIS A 217 -9.82 6.06 20.33
C HIS A 217 -10.67 7.34 20.53
N GLU A 218 -12.01 7.23 20.54
CA GLU A 218 -12.89 8.39 20.80
C GLU A 218 -12.49 9.16 22.06
N GLY A 219 -12.20 10.46 21.88
CA GLY A 219 -11.87 11.38 22.96
C GLY A 219 -10.48 11.21 23.56
N ILE A 220 -9.57 10.47 22.90
CA ILE A 220 -8.16 10.46 23.28
C ILE A 220 -7.57 11.88 23.24
N SER A 221 -6.67 12.17 24.19
CA SER A 221 -5.94 13.45 24.22
C SER A 221 -4.49 13.23 24.65
N HIS A 222 -3.59 13.91 23.96
CA HIS A 222 -2.15 13.98 24.19
C HIS A 222 -1.75 15.32 24.82
N GLY A 223 -2.74 16.04 25.36
CA GLY A 223 -2.59 17.39 25.86
C GLY A 223 -2.65 18.45 24.75
N PRO A 224 -2.79 19.74 25.11
CA PRO A 224 -3.21 20.78 24.19
C PRO A 224 -2.21 21.07 23.05
N ILE A 225 -0.93 20.75 23.25
CA ILE A 225 0.10 20.99 22.23
C ILE A 225 0.05 19.86 21.20
N ALA A 226 0.10 18.60 21.63
CA ALA A 226 0.07 17.46 20.71
C ALA A 226 -1.29 17.33 20.01
N ASP A 227 -2.41 17.60 20.70
CA ASP A 227 -3.73 17.59 20.05
C ASP A 227 -3.83 18.66 18.94
N ALA A 228 -3.18 19.82 19.11
CA ALA A 228 -3.12 20.84 18.06
C ALA A 228 -2.30 20.40 16.84
N HIS A 229 -1.41 19.41 16.98
CA HIS A 229 -0.67 18.85 15.84
C HIS A 229 -1.58 18.01 14.94
N LEU A 230 -2.65 17.42 15.47
CA LEU A 230 -3.59 16.58 14.70
C LEU A 230 -4.40 17.38 13.64
N GLU A 231 -4.35 18.72 13.70
CA GLU A 231 -4.84 19.59 12.64
C GLU A 231 -4.05 19.43 11.32
N PHE A 232 -2.78 19.03 11.39
CA PHE A 232 -1.89 18.94 10.23
C PHE A 232 -0.98 17.69 10.22
N LEU A 233 -1.10 16.79 11.20
CA LEU A 233 -0.42 15.49 11.26
C LEU A 233 -1.46 14.38 11.39
N GLU A 234 -1.20 13.26 10.73
CA GLU A 234 -1.89 12.00 11.00
C GLU A 234 -1.37 11.35 12.29
N CYS A 235 -2.19 10.51 12.94
CA CYS A 235 -1.78 9.75 14.12
C CYS A 235 -0.54 8.89 13.81
N GLN A 236 -0.54 8.26 12.63
CA GLN A 236 0.50 7.40 12.10
C GLN A 236 1.85 8.12 12.02
N SER A 237 1.87 9.44 11.76
CA SER A 237 3.10 10.22 11.68
C SER A 237 3.91 10.22 12.96
N CYS A 238 3.25 10.10 14.12
CA CYS A 238 3.91 9.95 15.42
C CYS A 238 4.04 8.48 15.83
N HIS A 239 3.11 7.63 15.41
CA HIS A 239 2.99 6.25 15.86
C HIS A 239 3.66 5.22 14.93
N ILE A 240 4.26 5.61 13.82
CA ILE A 240 5.13 4.74 13.00
C ILE A 240 6.54 5.36 12.99
N PRO A 241 7.31 5.27 14.09
CA PRO A 241 8.60 5.95 14.22
C PRO A 241 9.73 5.25 13.45
N ALA A 242 9.59 3.97 13.14
CA ALA A 242 10.61 3.15 12.51
C ALA A 242 9.98 2.00 11.71
N LEU A 243 10.70 1.57 10.68
CA LEU A 243 10.37 0.44 9.82
C LEU A 243 11.52 -0.57 9.79
N PRO A 244 11.22 -1.88 9.69
CA PRO A 244 12.23 -2.91 9.70
C PRO A 244 12.93 -3.02 8.35
N GLY A 245 14.25 -3.21 8.39
CA GLY A 245 15.04 -3.61 7.23
C GLY A 245 15.41 -5.09 7.28
N GLY A 246 16.03 -5.57 6.19
CA GLY A 246 16.51 -6.95 6.10
C GLY A 246 15.46 -7.93 5.57
N GLU A 247 15.75 -9.22 5.70
CA GLU A 247 14.88 -10.29 5.20
C GLU A 247 13.63 -10.40 6.09
N LEU A 248 12.49 -9.92 5.59
CA LEU A 248 11.18 -10.04 6.23
C LEU A 248 10.40 -11.21 5.60
N PRO A 249 9.33 -11.69 6.26
CA PRO A 249 8.34 -12.56 5.63
C PRO A 249 7.84 -11.96 4.31
N GLY A 250 7.70 -12.78 3.28
CA GLY A 250 7.43 -12.35 1.91
C GLY A 250 8.68 -11.93 1.14
N THR A 251 9.40 -10.90 1.62
CA THR A 251 10.56 -10.34 0.89
C THR A 251 11.31 -9.26 1.69
N THR A 252 12.36 -8.67 1.11
CA THR A 252 13.10 -7.54 1.67
C THR A 252 12.50 -6.20 1.20
N PRO A 253 12.34 -5.20 2.07
CA PRO A 253 11.87 -3.87 1.68
C PRO A 253 12.75 -3.22 0.61
N LEU A 254 12.12 -2.62 -0.38
CA LEU A 254 12.78 -1.92 -1.48
C LEU A 254 13.31 -0.57 -1.00
N LYS A 255 14.53 -0.28 -1.43
CA LYS A 255 15.11 1.06 -1.43
C LYS A 255 14.93 1.72 -2.79
N SER A 256 15.13 0.96 -3.87
CA SER A 256 14.94 1.45 -5.23
C SER A 256 14.69 0.30 -6.20
N PHE A 257 14.08 0.61 -7.34
CA PHE A 257 14.04 -0.26 -8.51
C PHE A 257 14.44 0.52 -9.76
N ASN A 258 15.06 -0.15 -10.72
CA ASN A 258 15.60 0.49 -11.91
C ASN A 258 15.28 -0.33 -13.16
N TRP A 259 14.57 0.30 -14.09
CA TRP A 259 14.17 -0.24 -15.40
C TRP A 259 14.96 0.37 -16.57
N SER A 260 15.99 1.18 -16.30
CA SER A 260 16.71 1.94 -17.32
C SER A 260 17.40 1.08 -18.40
N SER A 261 17.67 -0.21 -18.13
CA SER A 261 18.20 -1.16 -19.12
C SER A 261 17.13 -2.00 -19.82
N GLY A 262 15.85 -1.84 -19.43
CA GLY A 262 14.77 -2.74 -19.83
C GLY A 262 14.71 -4.05 -19.03
N GLU A 263 15.61 -4.24 -18.07
CA GLU A 263 15.54 -5.31 -17.06
C GLU A 263 15.51 -4.69 -15.66
N ARG A 264 14.69 -5.26 -14.75
CA ARG A 264 14.55 -4.75 -13.39
C ARG A 264 15.81 -5.01 -12.56
N VAL A 265 16.35 -3.96 -11.96
CA VAL A 265 17.41 -4.05 -10.95
C VAL A 265 16.95 -3.40 -9.67
N ASP A 266 16.82 -4.20 -8.62
CA ASP A 266 16.37 -3.74 -7.31
C ASP A 266 17.55 -3.50 -6.36
N SER A 267 17.37 -2.52 -5.47
CA SER A 267 18.18 -2.37 -4.27
C SER A 267 17.27 -2.38 -3.05
N TYR A 268 17.78 -2.93 -1.95
CA TYR A 268 16.99 -3.24 -0.78
C TYR A 268 17.48 -2.52 0.47
N ARG A 269 16.57 -2.33 1.44
CA ARG A 269 16.88 -1.81 2.77
C ARG A 269 17.28 -2.98 3.66
N MET A 270 18.55 -3.04 4.02
CA MET A 270 19.11 -4.12 4.86
C MET A 270 19.16 -3.75 6.36
N GLU A 271 18.95 -2.48 6.67
CA GLU A 271 18.99 -1.93 8.02
C GLU A 271 17.66 -1.22 8.27
N ASP A 272 17.25 -1.19 9.54
CA ASP A 272 16.06 -0.47 9.99
C ASP A 272 16.18 1.02 9.64
N PHE A 273 15.04 1.64 9.35
CA PHE A 273 15.01 3.00 8.83
C PHE A 273 13.79 3.76 9.35
N ALA A 274 13.92 5.08 9.43
CA ALA A 274 12.80 5.95 9.72
C ALA A 274 11.95 6.17 8.45
N PRO A 275 10.61 6.21 8.58
CA PRO A 275 9.79 6.71 7.49
C PRO A 275 9.99 8.22 7.30
N GLN A 276 9.65 8.70 6.10
CA GLN A 276 9.69 10.12 5.79
C GLN A 276 8.29 10.71 5.92
N LEU A 277 8.16 11.84 6.63
CA LEU A 277 6.91 12.59 6.64
C LEU A 277 6.80 13.46 5.39
N ALA A 278 5.64 13.42 4.75
CA ALA A 278 5.33 14.23 3.58
C ALA A 278 3.85 14.68 3.60
N TRP A 279 3.53 15.75 2.88
CA TRP A 279 2.15 16.23 2.76
C TRP A 279 1.33 15.28 1.88
N SER A 280 0.11 15.00 2.30
CA SER A 280 -0.81 14.12 1.60
C SER A 280 -2.26 14.52 1.87
N ASP A 281 -3.11 14.58 0.84
CA ASP A 281 -4.57 14.53 0.94
C ASP A 281 -5.16 13.15 0.54
N ASP A 282 -4.34 12.11 0.73
CA ASP A 282 -4.47 10.74 0.22
C ASP A 282 -4.05 10.53 -1.23
N VAL A 283 -3.61 9.31 -1.54
CA VAL A 283 -3.03 8.98 -2.86
C VAL A 283 -4.09 8.30 -3.71
N GLN A 284 -4.36 8.85 -4.89
CA GLN A 284 -5.17 8.20 -5.91
C GLN A 284 -4.38 7.05 -6.56
N GLU A 285 -5.03 5.92 -6.85
CA GLU A 285 -4.41 4.78 -7.56
C GLU A 285 -3.90 5.19 -8.96
N SER A 286 -4.50 6.24 -9.53
CA SER A 286 -4.24 6.76 -10.87
C SER A 286 -3.00 7.63 -11.00
N GLU A 287 -2.36 8.00 -9.89
CA GLU A 287 -1.30 9.00 -9.88
C GLU A 287 0.06 8.39 -9.52
N VAL A 288 1.13 9.08 -9.93
CA VAL A 288 2.45 8.76 -9.39
C VAL A 288 2.44 9.19 -7.93
N LYS A 289 2.81 8.29 -7.03
CA LYS A 289 2.79 8.51 -5.58
C LYS A 289 3.85 9.54 -5.15
N VAL A 290 3.65 10.81 -5.46
CA VAL A 290 4.51 11.93 -5.04
C VAL A 290 3.80 12.74 -3.95
N PRO A 291 4.54 13.46 -3.09
CA PRO A 291 3.91 14.27 -2.04
C PRO A 291 3.17 15.48 -2.59
N ASP A 292 2.14 15.90 -1.86
CA ASP A 292 1.45 17.15 -2.09
C ASP A 292 2.24 18.36 -1.61
N SER A 293 1.73 19.55 -1.89
CA SER A 293 2.26 20.79 -1.35
C SER A 293 1.60 21.13 -0.01
N LYS A 294 2.39 21.72 0.89
CA LYS A 294 1.92 22.36 2.12
C LYS A 294 0.72 23.31 1.94
N ASN A 295 0.59 23.92 0.76
CA ASN A 295 -0.43 24.93 0.48
C ASN A 295 -1.70 24.36 -0.17
N ASP A 296 -1.71 23.06 -0.46
CA ASP A 296 -2.88 22.40 -1.02
C ASP A 296 -3.96 22.25 0.07
N SER A 297 -5.21 22.10 -0.37
CA SER A 297 -6.33 21.97 0.56
C SER A 297 -6.34 20.61 1.23
N ASP A 298 -6.72 20.57 2.51
CA ASP A 298 -6.99 19.33 3.25
C ASP A 298 -5.80 18.35 3.42
N VAL A 299 -4.58 18.76 3.04
CA VAL A 299 -3.37 17.97 3.26
C VAL A 299 -2.98 17.87 4.74
N LYS A 300 -2.48 16.69 5.12
CA LYS A 300 -1.81 16.45 6.40
C LYS A 300 -0.44 15.80 6.16
N LEU A 301 0.44 15.92 7.15
CA LEU A 301 1.68 15.17 7.19
C LEU A 301 1.38 13.72 7.54
N ALA A 302 1.69 12.82 6.61
CA ALA A 302 1.56 11.37 6.73
C ALA A 302 2.94 10.70 6.62
N PRO A 303 3.13 9.49 7.18
CA PRO A 303 4.38 8.75 7.09
C PRO A 303 4.43 7.88 5.83
N PHE A 304 5.60 7.87 5.17
CA PHE A 304 5.83 7.14 3.92
C PHE A 304 7.11 6.32 3.98
N ASN A 305 7.09 5.13 3.37
CA ASN A 305 8.31 4.52 2.85
C ASN A 305 8.57 5.09 1.46
N VAL A 306 9.75 5.70 1.28
CA VAL A 306 10.16 6.26 0.00
C VAL A 306 11.00 5.24 -0.76
N VAL A 307 10.54 4.88 -1.97
CA VAL A 307 11.22 3.98 -2.89
C VAL A 307 11.54 4.74 -4.18
N THR A 308 12.82 4.85 -4.51
CA THR A 308 13.24 5.53 -5.73
C THR A 308 13.06 4.60 -6.94
N GLY A 309 12.18 4.96 -7.86
CA GLY A 309 11.99 4.28 -9.14
C GLY A 309 12.80 4.95 -10.26
N SER A 310 13.23 4.18 -11.26
CA SER A 310 13.83 4.73 -12.48
C SER A 310 13.30 4.03 -13.72
N TRP A 311 12.81 4.80 -14.69
CA TRP A 311 12.26 4.31 -15.95
C TRP A 311 12.40 5.37 -17.06
N TRP A 312 12.31 4.93 -18.30
CA TRP A 312 12.30 5.83 -19.46
C TRP A 312 10.89 6.33 -19.74
N ASP A 313 10.79 7.59 -20.13
CA ASP A 313 9.55 8.24 -20.56
C ASP A 313 9.76 8.82 -21.96
N ALA A 314 8.74 8.76 -22.80
CA ALA A 314 8.79 9.26 -24.18
C ALA A 314 9.02 10.78 -24.25
N GLY A 315 8.80 11.50 -23.14
CA GLY A 315 9.05 12.93 -23.03
C GLY A 315 8.10 13.73 -23.91
N GLN A 316 6.82 13.33 -23.97
CA GLN A 316 5.77 14.08 -24.67
C GLN A 316 4.96 14.95 -23.70
N ASP A 317 4.88 14.55 -22.43
CA ASP A 317 4.24 15.31 -21.38
C ASP A 317 5.09 16.54 -20.95
N PRO A 318 4.54 17.78 -21.08
CA PRO A 318 5.21 18.99 -20.61
C PRO A 318 5.59 18.98 -19.12
N GLU A 319 4.80 18.35 -18.24
CA GLU A 319 5.11 18.26 -16.80
C GLU A 319 6.36 17.42 -16.57
N VAL A 320 6.44 16.27 -17.22
CA VAL A 320 7.62 15.39 -17.18
C VAL A 320 8.85 16.08 -17.79
N ILE A 321 8.71 16.79 -18.90
CA ILE A 321 9.83 17.52 -19.50
C ILE A 321 10.37 18.60 -18.56
N ASN A 322 9.48 19.32 -17.88
CA ASN A 322 9.87 20.42 -17.00
C ASN A 322 10.47 19.92 -15.67
N ASN A 323 9.96 18.81 -15.15
CA ASN A 323 10.39 18.27 -13.86
C ASN A 323 10.29 16.73 -13.79
N PRO A 324 11.16 15.99 -14.50
CA PRO A 324 10.99 14.54 -14.71
C PRO A 324 11.03 13.71 -13.42
N ASN A 325 11.75 14.19 -12.41
CA ASN A 325 12.05 13.47 -11.18
C ASN A 325 11.01 13.70 -10.07
N THR A 326 10.16 14.72 -10.19
CA THR A 326 9.12 15.02 -9.19
C THR A 326 7.79 15.42 -9.84
N SER A 327 7.56 14.97 -11.07
CA SER A 327 6.30 15.18 -11.78
C SER A 327 5.22 14.29 -11.17
N ALA A 328 4.05 14.86 -10.87
CA ALA A 328 2.86 14.11 -10.46
C ALA A 328 2.24 13.32 -11.64
N SER A 329 2.46 13.78 -12.88
CA SER A 329 2.02 13.05 -14.06
C SER A 329 2.71 11.68 -14.21
N LYS A 330 1.91 10.66 -14.55
CA LYS A 330 2.37 9.34 -15.01
C LYS A 330 3.25 9.45 -16.26
N GLY A 331 3.05 10.47 -17.09
CA GLY A 331 3.76 10.67 -18.34
C GLY A 331 3.48 9.56 -19.34
N ASP A 332 4.44 9.31 -20.24
CA ASP A 332 4.35 8.31 -21.29
C ASP A 332 5.50 7.29 -21.12
N PRO A 333 5.40 6.37 -20.14
CA PRO A 333 6.47 5.42 -19.85
C PRO A 333 6.74 4.51 -21.04
N ILE A 334 8.03 4.36 -21.38
CA ILE A 334 8.45 3.51 -22.50
C ILE A 334 8.48 2.05 -22.04
N PRO A 335 7.81 1.12 -22.76
CA PRO A 335 7.77 -0.29 -22.42
C PRO A 335 9.16 -0.94 -22.32
N THR A 336 9.35 -1.77 -21.30
CA THR A 336 10.64 -2.43 -21.04
C THR A 336 11.20 -3.25 -22.22
N PRO A 337 10.40 -3.93 -23.08
CA PRO A 337 10.95 -4.63 -24.25
C PRO A 337 11.59 -3.69 -25.27
N GLU A 338 11.07 -2.47 -25.40
CA GLU A 338 11.57 -1.46 -26.33
C GLU A 338 12.81 -0.78 -25.79
N VAL A 339 12.83 -0.47 -24.48
CA VAL A 339 14.05 -0.03 -23.78
C VAL A 339 15.18 -1.03 -24.00
N LYS A 340 14.90 -2.33 -23.81
CA LYS A 340 15.89 -3.39 -24.04
C LYS A 340 16.34 -3.47 -25.49
N ALA A 341 15.45 -3.23 -26.44
CA ALA A 341 15.77 -3.22 -27.87
C ALA A 341 16.57 -1.97 -28.30
N ALA A 342 16.51 -0.89 -27.52
CA ALA A 342 17.26 0.33 -27.78
C ALA A 342 18.75 0.22 -27.45
N ASP A 343 19.19 -0.78 -26.67
CA ASP A 343 20.61 -1.09 -26.43
C ASP A 343 21.31 -1.53 -27.73
N SER A 344 21.67 -0.54 -28.54
CA SER A 344 22.20 -0.71 -29.88
C SER A 344 23.61 -1.33 -29.88
N ASN A 345 24.33 -1.13 -28.79
CA ASN A 345 25.73 -1.49 -28.66
C ASN A 345 25.92 -2.81 -27.87
N GLY A 346 24.89 -3.26 -27.15
CA GLY A 346 24.83 -4.53 -26.42
C GLY A 346 25.66 -4.54 -25.14
N ASP A 347 25.88 -3.39 -24.50
CA ASP A 347 26.64 -3.28 -23.25
C ASP A 347 25.78 -3.46 -21.98
N GLY A 348 24.47 -3.63 -22.16
CA GLY A 348 23.50 -3.81 -21.07
C GLY A 348 23.11 -2.51 -20.36
N THR A 349 23.54 -1.35 -20.88
CA THR A 349 23.12 -0.03 -20.43
C THR A 349 22.44 0.68 -21.59
N VAL A 350 21.34 1.37 -21.33
CA VAL A 350 20.68 2.17 -22.35
C VAL A 350 20.91 3.64 -22.04
N THR A 351 21.41 4.37 -23.03
CA THR A 351 21.68 5.80 -22.94
C THR A 351 20.52 6.63 -23.50
N SER A 352 20.50 7.93 -23.19
CA SER A 352 19.49 8.84 -23.79
C SER A 352 19.65 8.92 -25.30
N GLU A 353 20.87 8.88 -25.80
CA GLU A 353 21.14 8.86 -27.25
C GLU A 353 20.60 7.59 -27.91
N GLU A 354 20.68 6.44 -27.24
CA GLU A 354 20.14 5.18 -27.74
C GLU A 354 18.61 5.18 -27.75
N MET A 355 17.98 5.60 -26.65
CA MET A 355 16.52 5.72 -26.63
C MET A 355 16.00 6.72 -27.68
N GLN A 356 16.65 7.87 -27.81
CA GLN A 356 16.24 8.91 -28.76
C GLN A 356 16.52 8.56 -30.22
N ALA A 357 17.34 7.53 -30.47
CA ALA A 357 17.60 6.99 -31.81
C ALA A 357 16.83 5.68 -32.09
N TYR A 358 16.10 5.15 -31.11
CA TYR A 358 15.31 3.94 -31.26
C TYR A 358 14.21 4.12 -32.32
N ASP A 359 14.16 3.20 -33.27
CA ASP A 359 13.23 3.15 -34.40
C ASP A 359 12.84 1.68 -34.59
N GLY A 360 11.87 1.24 -33.79
CA GLY A 360 11.43 -0.15 -33.67
C GLY A 360 10.70 -0.66 -34.91
N ASP A 361 10.03 0.23 -35.65
CA ASP A 361 9.32 -0.11 -36.89
C ASP A 361 10.17 0.07 -38.17
N SER A 362 11.36 0.65 -38.03
CA SER A 362 12.32 0.92 -39.11
C SER A 362 11.77 1.83 -40.21
N ASP A 363 10.90 2.77 -39.87
CA ASP A 363 10.36 3.76 -40.81
C ASP A 363 11.32 4.92 -41.13
N GLY A 364 12.41 5.02 -40.37
CA GLY A 364 13.45 6.06 -40.48
C GLY A 364 13.22 7.26 -39.58
N THR A 365 12.22 7.23 -38.72
CA THR A 365 11.89 8.23 -37.70
C THR A 365 12.05 7.60 -36.33
N PRO A 366 12.79 8.21 -35.39
CA PRO A 366 12.84 7.68 -34.03
C PRO A 366 11.46 7.71 -33.37
N ASP A 367 11.12 6.64 -32.65
CA ASP A 367 9.86 6.51 -31.91
C ASP A 367 9.81 7.46 -30.71
N TYR A 368 10.96 7.62 -30.03
CA TYR A 368 11.08 8.37 -28.78
C TYR A 368 12.13 9.49 -28.82
N PRO A 369 12.03 10.45 -29.76
CA PRO A 369 13.08 11.46 -29.99
C PRO A 369 13.31 12.41 -28.81
N ASN A 370 12.36 12.47 -27.85
CA ASN A 370 12.45 13.29 -26.64
C ASN A 370 12.64 12.45 -25.37
N ALA A 371 13.01 11.18 -25.50
CA ALA A 371 13.09 10.27 -24.36
C ALA A 371 13.93 10.85 -23.22
N VAL A 372 13.41 10.74 -21.99
CA VAL A 372 14.06 11.19 -20.77
C VAL A 372 14.07 10.06 -19.76
N LEU A 373 15.21 9.88 -19.09
CA LEU A 373 15.31 8.95 -17.97
C LEU A 373 14.79 9.66 -16.72
N ARG A 374 13.75 9.14 -16.12
CA ARG A 374 13.17 9.63 -14.87
C ARG A 374 13.79 8.90 -13.70
N GLN A 375 13.99 9.63 -12.60
CA GLN A 375 14.29 9.07 -11.29
C GLN A 375 13.34 9.72 -10.28
N VAL A 376 12.33 8.97 -9.85
CA VAL A 376 11.22 9.50 -9.04
C VAL A 376 11.16 8.82 -7.69
N ASP A 377 11.04 9.62 -6.64
CA ASP A 377 10.83 9.13 -5.28
C ASP A 377 9.34 8.86 -5.04
N LEU A 378 8.98 7.58 -4.99
CA LEU A 378 7.61 7.12 -4.81
C LEU A 378 7.32 6.94 -3.30
N HIS A 379 6.28 7.59 -2.83
CA HIS A 379 5.88 7.68 -1.43
C HIS A 379 4.74 6.69 -1.16
N TYR A 380 5.08 5.53 -0.60
CA TYR A 380 4.10 4.52 -0.21
C TYR A 380 3.63 4.79 1.21
N LYS A 381 2.35 5.17 1.34
CA LYS A 381 1.74 5.58 2.61
C LYS A 381 1.71 4.41 3.60
N LEU A 382 1.97 4.70 4.87
CA LEU A 382 2.06 3.69 5.92
C LEU A 382 0.84 3.77 6.84
N GLY A 383 0.17 2.63 7.02
CA GLY A 383 -0.99 2.49 7.92
C GLY A 383 -0.85 1.43 9.00
N HIS A 384 0.28 0.71 9.03
CA HIS A 384 0.53 -0.44 9.91
C HIS A 384 1.94 -0.34 10.51
N ASN A 385 2.27 -1.27 11.42
CA ASN A 385 3.40 -1.19 12.35
C ASN A 385 3.21 -0.05 13.37
N ILE A 386 1.99 0.11 13.87
CA ILE A 386 1.64 1.16 14.85
C ILE A 386 2.31 0.84 16.19
N ALA A 387 3.22 1.71 16.60
CA ALA A 387 3.92 1.68 17.87
C ALA A 387 3.08 2.25 19.02
N GLY A 388 3.19 1.60 20.17
CA GLY A 388 2.70 2.06 21.47
C GLY A 388 3.85 2.21 22.47
N SER A 389 3.53 2.33 23.76
CA SER A 389 4.57 2.48 24.79
C SER A 389 5.36 1.20 25.10
N GLU A 390 4.82 0.02 24.76
CA GLU A 390 5.43 -1.29 25.05
C GLU A 390 5.56 -2.19 23.81
N THR A 391 5.09 -1.72 22.66
CA THR A 391 5.02 -2.46 21.38
C THR A 391 5.50 -1.55 20.25
N GLY A 392 6.16 -2.11 19.25
CA GLY A 392 6.75 -1.37 18.15
C GLY A 392 8.27 -1.32 18.20
N MET A 393 8.88 -1.00 17.07
CA MET A 393 10.34 -0.98 16.91
C MET A 393 11.02 0.17 17.66
N ALA A 394 10.28 1.26 17.88
CA ALA A 394 10.69 2.42 18.66
C ALA A 394 9.48 3.02 19.36
N GLU A 395 9.71 3.84 20.39
CA GLU A 395 8.64 4.59 21.05
C GLU A 395 8.04 5.63 20.09
N PRO A 396 6.73 5.98 20.23
CA PRO A 396 6.13 7.05 19.45
C PRO A 396 6.92 8.37 19.54
N LEU A 397 6.92 9.12 18.44
CA LEU A 397 7.72 10.33 18.32
C LEU A 397 7.35 11.38 19.37
N MET A 398 8.38 12.02 19.90
CA MET A 398 8.32 13.10 20.87
C MET A 398 8.72 14.43 20.21
N CYS A 399 8.56 15.53 20.96
CA CYS A 399 8.84 16.88 20.43
C CYS A 399 10.25 17.03 19.84
N ASP A 400 11.26 16.40 20.45
CA ASP A 400 12.66 16.53 20.05
C ASP A 400 12.99 15.78 18.76
N ASP A 401 12.22 14.73 18.43
CA ASP A 401 12.42 13.93 17.21
C ASP A 401 12.14 14.78 15.95
N CYS A 402 11.23 15.75 16.05
CA CYS A 402 10.93 16.70 14.97
C CYS A 402 11.58 18.08 15.17
N HIS A 403 11.66 18.56 16.42
CA HIS A 403 12.06 19.94 16.74
C HIS A 403 13.46 20.06 17.35
N GLY A 404 14.27 19.00 17.34
CA GLY A 404 15.62 19.03 17.89
C GLY A 404 16.52 20.10 17.26
N VAL A 405 16.26 20.47 16.01
CA VAL A 405 16.99 21.55 15.30
C VAL A 405 16.76 22.94 15.92
N SER A 406 15.64 23.14 16.63
CA SER A 406 15.35 24.37 17.38
C SER A 406 16.22 24.58 18.62
N ALA A 407 17.05 23.60 18.99
CA ALA A 407 17.87 23.70 20.19
C ALA A 407 18.98 24.77 20.13
N SER A 408 19.36 25.25 18.94
CA SER A 408 20.34 26.35 18.80
C SER A 408 20.29 27.06 17.43
N GLU A 409 20.75 28.32 17.39
CA GLU A 409 20.93 29.07 16.12
C GLU A 409 21.87 28.34 15.14
N THR A 410 22.89 27.63 15.66
CA THR A 410 23.81 26.86 14.81
C THR A 410 23.09 25.73 14.08
N LEU A 411 22.18 25.03 14.75
CA LEU A 411 21.44 23.92 14.13
C LEU A 411 20.47 24.44 13.07
N GLN A 412 19.79 25.56 13.32
CA GLN A 412 18.96 26.23 12.31
C GLN A 412 19.78 26.61 11.06
N GLN A 413 20.94 27.24 11.25
CA GLN A 413 21.80 27.63 10.14
C GLN A 413 22.23 26.42 9.28
N VAL A 414 22.67 25.32 9.90
CA VAL A 414 23.11 24.13 9.17
C VAL A 414 21.96 23.53 8.36
N HIS A 415 20.77 23.40 8.94
CA HIS A 415 19.65 22.70 8.29
C HIS A 415 18.95 23.56 7.22
N PHE A 416 18.91 24.89 7.36
CA PHE A 416 18.14 25.74 6.44
C PHE A 416 19.00 26.60 5.49
N GLU A 417 20.22 27.00 5.89
CA GLU A 417 21.11 27.80 5.05
C GLU A 417 22.16 26.95 4.32
N GLU A 418 22.83 26.03 5.02
CA GLU A 418 23.90 25.21 4.44
C GLU A 418 23.36 24.03 3.63
N ARG A 419 22.24 23.43 4.08
CA ARG A 419 21.52 22.32 3.44
C ARG A 419 22.43 21.18 2.95
N PRO A 420 23.29 20.60 3.80
CA PRO A 420 23.96 19.36 3.44
C PRO A 420 22.94 18.23 3.29
N ASP A 421 23.30 17.20 2.54
CA ASP A 421 22.55 15.93 2.56
C ASP A 421 22.49 15.39 4.00
N CYS A 422 21.32 14.94 4.46
CA CYS A 422 21.10 14.50 5.84
C CYS A 422 22.12 13.47 6.30
N LEU A 423 22.51 12.52 5.45
CA LEU A 423 23.45 11.44 5.78
C LEU A 423 24.91 11.93 5.87
N THR A 424 25.16 13.20 5.54
CA THR A 424 26.44 13.86 5.83
C THR A 424 26.66 14.04 7.33
N CYS A 425 25.58 14.23 8.09
CA CYS A 425 25.63 14.55 9.52
C CYS A 425 24.93 13.52 10.41
N HIS A 426 23.97 12.76 9.86
CA HIS A 426 23.20 11.77 10.57
C HIS A 426 23.55 10.34 10.11
N GLU A 427 23.58 9.40 11.06
CA GLU A 427 23.77 7.98 10.75
C GLU A 427 22.52 7.38 10.08
N VAL A 428 21.34 7.89 10.44
CA VAL A 428 20.04 7.53 9.88
C VAL A 428 19.33 8.80 9.43
N GLN A 429 18.59 8.72 8.33
CA GLN A 429 17.81 9.86 7.86
C GLN A 429 16.76 10.24 8.92
N PRO A 430 16.67 11.53 9.32
CA PRO A 430 15.69 11.96 10.30
C PRO A 430 14.27 11.83 9.74
N VAL A 431 13.30 11.68 10.64
CA VAL A 431 11.87 11.53 10.30
C VAL A 431 11.33 12.77 9.56
N ILE A 432 11.88 13.95 9.85
CA ILE A 432 11.43 15.21 9.26
C ILE A 432 12.57 15.97 8.58
N ASP A 433 12.28 16.44 7.36
CA ASP A 433 13.06 17.46 6.66
C ASP A 433 12.16 18.68 6.43
N TRP A 434 12.24 19.64 7.35
CA TRP A 434 11.44 20.87 7.30
C TRP A 434 11.63 21.64 6.00
N ALA A 435 12.83 21.66 5.43
CA ALA A 435 13.11 22.39 4.20
C ALA A 435 12.43 21.70 2.99
N ALA A 436 12.46 20.37 2.94
CA ALA A 436 11.73 19.59 1.94
C ALA A 436 10.21 19.77 2.06
N LEU A 437 9.69 19.93 3.28
CA LEU A 437 8.27 20.21 3.56
C LEU A 437 7.84 21.67 3.27
N GLY A 438 8.76 22.51 2.76
CA GLY A 438 8.46 23.90 2.40
C GLY A 438 8.49 24.89 3.56
N TYR A 439 9.24 24.59 4.62
CA TYR A 439 9.51 25.53 5.72
C TYR A 439 10.88 26.19 5.58
N ASP A 440 10.94 27.48 5.93
CA ASP A 440 12.19 28.26 5.94
C ASP A 440 12.98 28.12 7.26
N SER A 441 12.33 27.60 8.31
CA SER A 441 12.91 27.28 9.62
C SER A 441 12.02 26.23 10.30
N ASP A 442 12.50 25.65 11.40
CA ASP A 442 11.64 24.82 12.25
C ASP A 442 10.49 25.67 12.82
N PRO A 443 9.21 25.26 12.67
CA PRO A 443 8.06 26.00 13.19
C PRO A 443 8.07 26.25 14.69
N ALA A 444 8.80 25.43 15.46
CA ALA A 444 8.94 25.56 16.90
C ALA A 444 10.12 26.45 17.32
N GLU A 445 10.81 27.09 16.37
CA GLU A 445 11.93 27.98 16.66
C GLU A 445 11.50 29.12 17.61
N THR A 446 12.33 29.38 18.61
CA THR A 446 12.08 30.41 19.62
C THR A 446 13.32 31.28 19.84
N ASN A 447 13.10 32.50 20.35
CA ASN A 447 14.19 33.39 20.78
C ASN A 447 14.03 33.75 22.27
N PRO A 448 14.91 33.24 23.16
CA PRO A 448 16.07 32.39 22.88
C PRO A 448 15.67 30.96 22.44
N PRO A 449 16.58 30.21 21.76
CA PRO A 449 16.33 28.84 21.33
C PRO A 449 15.87 27.92 22.46
N THR A 450 14.92 27.03 22.15
CA THR A 450 14.35 26.07 23.10
C THR A 450 14.82 24.67 22.73
N ASN A 451 15.36 23.96 23.73
CA ASN A 451 15.64 22.54 23.60
C ASN A 451 14.39 21.73 24.01
N PHE A 452 13.88 20.91 23.09
CA PHE A 452 12.65 20.13 23.27
C PHE A 452 12.89 18.75 23.89
N SER A 453 14.14 18.32 24.09
CA SER A 453 14.51 17.01 24.66
C SER A 453 13.99 16.76 26.09
N ALA A 454 13.54 17.79 26.80
CA ALA A 454 12.97 17.70 28.14
C ALA A 454 11.45 17.88 28.17
N LYS A 455 10.81 18.03 27.00
CA LYS A 455 9.36 18.14 26.87
C LYS A 455 8.77 16.74 26.78
N THR A 456 7.71 16.51 27.54
CA THR A 456 6.97 15.26 27.56
C THR A 456 5.56 15.51 27.04
N ILE A 457 4.98 14.47 26.43
CA ILE A 457 3.59 14.44 26.00
C ILE A 457 2.80 13.66 27.05
N ASP A 458 1.84 14.32 27.70
CA ASP A 458 0.99 13.69 28.72
C ASP A 458 -0.26 13.11 28.03
N ILE A 459 -0.54 11.83 28.26
CA ILE A 459 -1.64 11.12 27.58
C ILE A 459 -2.82 10.92 28.54
N THR A 460 -4.02 11.18 28.05
CA THR A 460 -5.29 10.85 28.71
C THR A 460 -6.16 10.02 27.77
N ILE A 461 -6.46 8.78 28.18
CA ILE A 461 -7.35 7.89 27.45
C ILE A 461 -8.65 7.72 28.27
N PRO A 462 -9.79 8.22 27.80
CA PRO A 462 -11.07 7.98 28.45
C PRO A 462 -11.58 6.56 28.15
N GLY A 463 -11.70 5.70 29.18
CA GLY A 463 -12.37 4.39 29.06
C GLY A 463 -11.43 3.18 28.93
N THR A 464 -12.02 1.97 28.93
CA THR A 464 -11.35 0.68 28.71
C THR A 464 -11.48 0.26 27.24
N LYS A 465 -10.50 -0.51 26.72
CA LYS A 465 -10.50 -1.13 25.37
C LYS A 465 -11.93 -1.51 24.94
N PRO A 466 -12.38 -1.09 23.74
CA PRO A 466 -13.66 -1.49 23.18
C PRO A 466 -13.82 -3.03 23.25
N PRO A 467 -15.00 -3.54 23.63
CA PRO A 467 -15.28 -4.96 23.46
C PRO A 467 -15.17 -5.32 21.97
N GLU A 468 -14.58 -6.48 21.68
CA GLU A 468 -14.54 -7.07 20.33
C GLU A 468 -15.93 -6.98 19.68
N VAL A 469 -16.01 -6.41 18.48
CA VAL A 469 -17.28 -6.21 17.79
C VAL A 469 -17.85 -7.59 17.45
N GLU A 470 -19.08 -7.89 17.90
CA GLU A 470 -19.78 -9.11 17.51
C GLU A 470 -19.95 -9.09 15.98
N ARG A 471 -19.27 -10.01 15.29
CA ARG A 471 -19.34 -10.16 13.84
C ARG A 471 -20.78 -10.51 13.43
N GLU A 472 -21.40 -9.70 12.59
CA GLU A 472 -22.65 -10.11 11.94
C GLU A 472 -22.36 -11.20 10.90
N PRO A 473 -23.24 -12.21 10.72
CA PRO A 473 -23.03 -13.25 9.73
C PRO A 473 -22.97 -12.65 8.32
N ALA A 474 -22.00 -13.08 7.51
CA ALA A 474 -21.98 -12.75 6.09
C ALA A 474 -23.21 -13.38 5.42
N PHE A 475 -24.12 -12.55 4.90
CA PHE A 475 -25.34 -12.99 4.20
C PHE A 475 -25.28 -12.65 2.72
#